data_AF-M9TGN9-F1
#
_entry.id   AF-M9TGN9-F1
#
_cell.length_a   1.000
_cell.length_b   1.000
_cell.length_c   1.000
_cell.angle_alpha   90.00
_cell.angle_beta   90.00
_cell.angle_gamma   90.00
#
_symmetry.space_group_name_H-M   'P 1'
#
loop_
_entity.id
_entity.type
_entity.pdbx_description
1 polymer ?
#
loop_
_entity_poly.entity_id
_entity_poly.type
_entity_poly.pdbx_seq_one_letter_code
_entity_poly.pdbx_strand_id
1 'polypeptide(L)'
;LGVASNPSPYYGVVGLVLASVAGCGWLVSLGVSFVSLVLVMVYLGGMLVVFVYSVSLAADPYPESWGNLGVVGYGLGMGLVIVVGMVVGGGVEFVVNSGTVNGEGLSVARTDFSGVAVFYSWGAGLFLIGGWGLLLTLFVVLELVRGLS
;
A
#
# COMPACT_ATOMS: atom_id res chain seq x y z
N LEU A 1 5.71 1.60 -9.53
CA LEU A 1 5.96 1.77 -10.98
C LEU A 1 4.87 2.63 -11.62
N GLY A 2 3.62 2.18 -11.70
CA GLY A 2 2.51 2.96 -12.28
C GLY A 2 2.24 4.33 -11.63
N VAL A 3 2.44 4.49 -10.31
CA VAL A 3 2.26 5.77 -9.59
C VAL A 3 3.47 6.71 -9.73
N ALA A 4 4.68 6.15 -9.91
CA ALA A 4 5.93 6.94 -9.93
C ALA A 4 6.32 7.42 -11.33
N SER A 5 5.82 6.77 -12.39
CA SER A 5 6.10 7.13 -13.79
C SER A 5 5.20 8.24 -14.34
N ASN A 6 4.36 8.84 -13.48
CA ASN A 6 3.40 9.89 -13.82
C ASN A 6 2.60 9.64 -15.13
N PRO A 7 2.08 8.44 -15.43
CA PRO A 7 0.99 8.35 -16.40
C PRO A 7 -0.29 8.82 -15.72
N SER A 8 -1.24 9.28 -16.52
CA SER A 8 -2.54 9.79 -16.07
C SER A 8 -3.15 9.05 -14.87
N PRO A 9 -3.89 9.74 -13.98
CA PRO A 9 -4.38 9.20 -12.70
C PRO A 9 -5.06 7.82 -12.79
N TYR A 10 -5.71 7.49 -13.92
CA TYR A 10 -6.24 6.15 -14.19
C TYR A 10 -5.25 5.00 -13.97
N TYR A 11 -4.00 5.14 -14.44
CA TYR A 11 -2.98 4.10 -14.28
C TYR A 11 -2.41 4.04 -12.86
N GLY A 12 -2.53 5.14 -12.11
CA GLY A 12 -2.21 5.18 -10.69
C GLY A 12 -3.09 4.24 -9.86
N VAL A 13 -4.41 4.20 -10.14
CA VAL A 13 -5.35 3.28 -9.47
C VAL A 13 -4.93 1.83 -9.66
N VAL A 14 -4.69 1.44 -10.92
CA VAL A 14 -4.31 0.06 -11.27
C VAL A 14 -3.00 -0.33 -10.59
N GLY A 15 -2.03 0.59 -10.55
CA GLY A 15 -0.77 0.39 -9.83
C GLY A 15 -0.94 0.21 -8.32
N LEU A 16 -1.84 0.98 -7.69
CA LEU A 16 -2.16 0.89 -6.26
C LEU A 16 -2.82 -0.45 -5.91
N VAL A 17 -3.75 -0.91 -6.74
CA VAL A 17 -4.41 -2.22 -6.56
C VAL A 17 -3.39 -3.34 -6.68
N LEU A 18 -2.57 -3.35 -7.73
CA LEU A 18 -1.55 -4.38 -7.92
C LEU A 18 -0.51 -4.40 -6.80
N ALA A 19 -0.04 -3.21 -6.36
CA ALA A 19 0.93 -3.11 -5.28
C ALA A 19 0.36 -3.59 -3.93
N SER A 20 -0.89 -3.24 -3.62
CA SER A 20 -1.55 -3.69 -2.38
C SER A 20 -1.78 -5.21 -2.38
N VAL A 21 -2.25 -5.79 -3.49
CA VAL A 21 -2.43 -7.25 -3.61
C VAL A 21 -1.08 -7.99 -3.51
N ALA A 22 -0.04 -7.50 -4.19
CA ALA A 22 1.29 -8.11 -4.14
C ALA A 22 1.92 -8.03 -2.74
N GLY A 23 1.86 -6.87 -2.09
CA GLY A 23 2.36 -6.69 -0.73
C GLY A 23 1.60 -7.55 0.29
N CYS A 24 0.29 -7.72 0.10
CA CYS A 24 -0.52 -8.58 0.95
C CYS A 24 -0.20 -10.08 0.74
N GLY A 25 -0.04 -10.52 -0.51
CA GLY A 25 0.43 -11.89 -0.79
C GLY A 25 1.77 -12.19 -0.12
N TRP A 26 2.70 -11.21 -0.13
CA TRP A 26 3.98 -11.34 0.56
C TRP A 26 3.82 -11.45 2.09
N LEU A 27 3.05 -10.57 2.72
CA LEU A 27 2.83 -10.59 4.17
C LEU A 27 2.12 -11.88 4.65
N VAL A 28 1.20 -12.41 3.84
CA VAL A 28 0.56 -13.71 4.12
C VAL A 28 1.59 -14.84 4.08
N SER A 29 2.56 -14.81 3.16
CA SER A 29 3.64 -15.82 3.12
C SER A 29 4.57 -15.76 4.34
N LEU A 30 4.69 -14.60 4.99
CA LEU A 30 5.42 -14.41 6.26
C LEU A 30 4.58 -14.77 7.50
N GLY A 31 3.34 -15.23 7.32
CA GLY A 31 2.44 -15.61 8.41
C GLY A 31 1.75 -14.43 9.12
N VAL A 32 1.91 -13.18 8.66
CA VAL A 32 1.33 -11.97 9.28
C VAL A 32 0.02 -11.58 8.60
N SER A 33 -1.01 -12.37 8.84
CA SER A 33 -2.30 -12.29 8.16
C SER A 33 -3.13 -11.06 8.55
N PHE A 34 -3.12 -10.67 9.83
CA PHE A 34 -3.91 -9.53 10.30
C PHE A 34 -3.47 -8.20 9.68
N VAL A 35 -2.16 -7.94 9.67
CA VAL A 35 -1.61 -6.70 9.10
C VAL A 35 -1.87 -6.64 7.60
N SER A 36 -1.78 -7.78 6.90
CA SER A 36 -2.15 -7.85 5.48
C SER A 36 -3.61 -7.43 5.25
N LEU A 37 -4.56 -7.94 6.03
CA LEU A 37 -5.98 -7.56 5.89
C LEU A 37 -6.21 -6.07 6.18
N VAL A 38 -5.57 -5.52 7.20
CA VAL A 38 -5.66 -4.08 7.52
C VAL A 38 -5.11 -3.24 6.36
N LEU A 39 -3.98 -3.64 5.76
CA LEU A 39 -3.42 -2.95 4.59
C LEU A 39 -4.39 -2.99 3.41
N VAL A 40 -4.97 -4.15 3.08
CA VAL A 40 -5.99 -4.23 2.01
C VAL A 40 -7.16 -3.29 2.30
N MET A 41 -7.70 -3.31 3.52
CA MET A 41 -8.86 -2.48 3.88
C MET A 41 -8.57 -0.98 3.81
N VAL A 42 -7.41 -0.53 4.28
CA VAL A 42 -7.05 0.90 4.26
C VAL A 42 -6.70 1.36 2.85
N TYR A 43 -5.92 0.57 2.09
CA TYR A 43 -5.50 0.96 0.73
C TYR A 43 -6.61 0.81 -0.31
N LEU A 44 -7.31 -0.33 -0.35
CA LEU A 44 -8.40 -0.55 -1.31
C LEU A 44 -9.73 0.06 -0.84
N GLY A 45 -10.00 0.10 0.46
CA GLY A 45 -11.24 0.66 0.98
C GLY A 45 -11.17 2.19 1.11
N GLY A 46 -10.13 2.70 1.76
CA GLY A 46 -10.01 4.14 2.06
C GLY A 46 -9.39 4.93 0.91
N MET A 47 -8.13 4.61 0.58
CA MET A 47 -7.35 5.45 -0.35
C MET A 47 -7.82 5.34 -1.80
N LEU A 48 -8.20 4.14 -2.26
CA LEU A 48 -8.67 3.94 -3.63
C LEU A 48 -9.92 4.77 -3.93
N VAL A 49 -10.88 4.83 -3.02
CA VAL A 49 -12.14 5.59 -3.22
C VAL A 49 -11.86 7.08 -3.38
N VAL A 50 -11.05 7.66 -2.49
CA VAL A 50 -10.65 9.08 -2.57
C VAL A 50 -9.86 9.34 -3.85
N PHE A 51 -8.98 8.42 -4.24
CA PHE A 51 -8.18 8.56 -5.43
C PHE A 51 -9.03 8.51 -6.71
N VAL A 52 -9.99 7.57 -6.81
CA VAL A 52 -10.95 7.50 -7.93
C VAL A 52 -11.82 8.76 -7.99
N TYR A 53 -12.23 9.30 -6.84
CA TYR A 53 -12.97 10.57 -6.79
C TYR A 53 -12.15 11.73 -7.37
N SER A 54 -10.89 11.88 -6.94
CA SER A 54 -9.98 12.89 -7.50
C SER A 54 -9.69 12.68 -8.98
N VAL A 55 -9.53 11.43 -9.44
CA VAL A 55 -9.37 11.10 -10.86
C VAL A 55 -10.59 11.56 -11.65
N SER A 56 -11.80 11.34 -11.14
CA SER A 56 -13.03 11.76 -11.81
C SER A 56 -13.18 13.28 -11.90
N LEU A 57 -12.69 14.02 -10.91
CA LEU A 57 -12.71 15.49 -10.90
C LEU A 57 -11.60 16.13 -11.75
N ALA A 58 -10.44 15.47 -11.85
CA ALA A 58 -9.29 15.93 -12.64
C ALA A 58 -9.23 15.30 -14.04
N ALA A 59 -10.30 14.64 -14.49
CA ALA A 59 -10.31 13.95 -15.78
C ALA A 59 -10.34 14.97 -16.93
N ASP A 60 -9.18 15.18 -17.56
CA ASP A 60 -9.09 15.88 -18.84
C ASP A 60 -9.74 15.05 -19.97
N PRO A 61 -10.42 15.67 -20.97
CA PRO A 61 -11.11 14.95 -22.06
C PRO A 61 -10.22 14.12 -22.99
N TYR A 62 -8.89 14.27 -22.91
CA TYR A 62 -7.92 13.56 -23.75
C TYR A 62 -6.92 12.77 -22.89
N PRO A 63 -7.20 11.49 -22.56
CA PRO A 63 -6.25 10.69 -21.83
C PRO A 63 -5.03 10.38 -22.71
N GLU A 64 -3.85 10.91 -22.36
CA GLU A 64 -2.59 10.39 -22.90
C GLU A 64 -2.49 8.91 -22.55
N SER A 65 -2.54 8.07 -23.57
CA SER A 65 -2.49 6.61 -23.42
C SER A 65 -1.10 6.17 -22.92
N TRP A 66 -1.06 5.04 -22.20
CA TRP A 66 0.19 4.33 -21.88
C TRP A 66 1.05 3.94 -23.10
N GLY A 67 0.55 4.16 -24.32
CA GLY A 67 1.22 3.82 -25.57
C GLY A 67 2.36 4.76 -25.98
N ASN A 68 2.66 5.82 -25.22
CA ASN A 68 3.78 6.68 -25.56
C ASN A 68 5.12 6.01 -25.18
N LEU A 69 6.01 5.82 -26.16
CA LEU A 69 7.29 5.10 -26.07
C LEU A 69 8.16 5.50 -24.84
N GLY A 70 8.01 6.73 -24.35
CA GLY A 70 8.72 7.23 -23.16
C GLY A 70 8.30 6.58 -21.83
N VAL A 71 7.02 6.22 -21.65
CA VAL A 71 6.52 5.61 -20.39
C VAL A 71 6.96 4.16 -20.29
N VAL A 72 6.97 3.44 -21.41
CA VAL A 72 7.52 2.08 -21.51
C VAL A 72 9.03 2.10 -21.21
N GLY A 73 9.75 3.11 -21.70
CA GLY A 73 11.17 3.31 -21.38
C GLY A 73 11.44 3.54 -19.89
N TYR A 74 10.65 4.39 -19.23
CA TYR A 74 10.76 4.61 -17.78
C TYR A 74 10.39 3.36 -16.95
N GLY A 75 9.37 2.63 -17.37
CA GLY A 75 8.98 1.36 -16.76
C GLY A 75 10.09 0.31 -16.86
N LEU A 76 10.71 0.18 -18.04
CA LEU A 76 11.86 -0.71 -18.28
C LEU A 76 13.10 -0.25 -17.50
N GLY A 77 13.39 1.05 -17.44
CA GLY A 77 14.53 1.59 -16.72
C GLY A 77 14.45 1.34 -15.22
N MET A 78 13.30 1.63 -14.60
CA MET A 78 13.08 1.32 -13.18
C MET A 78 13.03 -0.20 -12.91
N GLY A 79 12.43 -0.99 -13.82
CA GLY A 79 12.45 -2.45 -13.73
C GLY A 79 13.87 -3.00 -13.73
N LEU A 80 14.73 -2.51 -14.62
CA LEU A 80 16.15 -2.86 -14.66
C LEU A 80 16.89 -2.44 -13.38
N VAL A 81 16.63 -1.24 -12.84
CA VAL A 81 17.24 -0.80 -11.58
C VAL A 81 16.86 -1.73 -10.42
N ILE A 82 15.60 -2.16 -10.36
CA ILE A 82 15.14 -3.11 -9.33
C ILE A 82 15.83 -4.47 -9.50
N VAL A 83 15.90 -4.99 -10.73
CA VAL A 83 16.56 -6.27 -11.04
C VAL A 83 18.05 -6.21 -10.72
N VAL A 84 18.75 -5.15 -11.15
CA VAL A 84 20.18 -4.96 -10.86
C VAL A 84 20.40 -4.76 -9.36
N GLY A 85 19.54 -3.99 -8.68
CA GLY A 85 19.59 -3.81 -7.22
C GLY A 85 19.41 -5.13 -6.47
N MET A 86 18.53 -6.01 -6.93
CA MET A 86 18.32 -7.35 -6.36
C MET A 86 19.53 -8.27 -6.57
N VAL A 87 20.13 -8.21 -7.76
CA VAL A 87 21.31 -9.02 -8.12
C VAL A 87 22.56 -8.55 -7.38
N VAL A 88 22.78 -7.23 -7.27
CA VAL A 88 23.94 -6.63 -6.61
C VAL A 88 23.79 -6.64 -5.09
N GLY A 89 22.57 -6.45 -4.57
CA GLY A 89 22.27 -6.45 -3.14
C GLY A 89 22.20 -7.83 -2.49
N GLY A 90 22.45 -8.92 -3.23
CA GLY A 90 22.34 -10.29 -2.71
C GLY A 90 20.91 -10.69 -2.31
N GLY A 91 19.89 -10.02 -2.85
CA GLY A 91 18.49 -10.22 -2.47
C GLY A 91 17.93 -11.61 -2.83
N VAL A 92 18.57 -12.31 -3.77
CA VAL A 92 18.24 -13.69 -4.14
C VAL A 92 18.37 -14.66 -2.95
N GLU A 93 19.33 -14.45 -2.05
CA GLU A 93 19.47 -15.26 -0.83
C GLU A 93 18.33 -14.97 0.17
N PHE A 94 17.88 -13.72 0.28
CA PHE A 94 16.83 -13.31 1.22
C PHE A 94 15.43 -13.83 0.81
N VAL A 95 15.14 -13.83 -0.49
CA VAL A 95 13.87 -14.35 -1.03
C VAL A 95 13.79 -15.88 -0.93
N VAL A 96 14.91 -16.57 -1.18
CA VAL A 96 14.98 -18.04 -1.09
C VAL A 96 15.04 -18.51 0.37
N ASN A 97 15.79 -17.83 1.24
CA ASN A 97 15.91 -18.22 2.65
C ASN A 97 14.65 -17.94 3.48
N SER A 98 13.82 -16.97 3.08
CA SER A 98 12.49 -16.78 3.69
C SER A 98 11.55 -17.98 3.48
N GLY A 99 11.83 -18.86 2.52
CA GLY A 99 11.09 -20.10 2.29
C GLY A 99 11.53 -21.29 3.15
N THR A 100 12.73 -21.23 3.75
CA THR A 100 13.34 -22.36 4.51
C THR A 100 13.25 -22.22 6.03
N VAL A 101 12.82 -21.08 6.58
CA VAL A 101 12.58 -20.91 8.03
C VAL A 101 11.14 -21.33 8.41
N ASN A 102 10.64 -22.41 7.82
CA ASN A 102 9.48 -23.15 8.34
C ASN A 102 9.94 -24.46 9.02
N GLY A 103 11.12 -24.42 9.63
CA GLY A 103 11.53 -25.39 10.63
C GLY A 103 10.86 -25.09 11.96
N GLU A 104 9.93 -25.96 12.33
CA GLU A 104 9.58 -26.28 13.72
C GLU A 104 8.64 -25.30 14.43
N GLY A 105 7.34 -25.62 14.39
CA GLY A 105 6.40 -25.09 15.38
C GLY A 105 4.95 -25.23 14.98
N LEU A 106 4.33 -26.36 15.34
CA LEU A 106 2.89 -26.57 15.45
C LEU A 106 2.24 -25.68 16.55
N SER A 107 2.69 -24.43 16.69
CA SER A 107 2.10 -23.39 17.54
C SER A 107 1.48 -22.32 16.64
N VAL A 108 0.67 -22.75 15.67
CA VAL A 108 -0.14 -21.90 14.78
C VAL A 108 -1.39 -21.38 15.51
N ALA A 109 -1.27 -21.14 16.82
CA ALA A 109 -2.16 -20.20 17.50
C ALA A 109 -1.67 -18.80 17.09
N ARG A 110 -2.13 -18.34 15.91
CA ARG A 110 -1.84 -17.03 15.27
C ARG A 110 -1.43 -15.97 16.30
N THR A 111 -0.12 -15.77 16.46
CA THR A 111 0.46 -14.67 17.25
C THR A 111 -0.09 -13.32 16.80
N ASP A 112 -0.50 -13.21 15.54
CA ASP A 112 -1.26 -12.10 14.96
C ASP A 112 -2.45 -11.65 15.83
N PHE A 113 -3.29 -12.57 16.32
CA PHE A 113 -4.49 -12.21 17.09
C PHE A 113 -4.15 -11.80 18.53
N SER A 114 -3.11 -12.40 19.11
CA SER A 114 -2.63 -12.05 20.44
C SER A 114 -2.05 -10.63 20.46
N GLY A 115 -1.34 -10.22 19.40
CA GLY A 115 -0.79 -8.86 19.30
C GLY A 115 -1.89 -7.77 19.27
N VAL A 116 -3.00 -8.03 18.57
CA VAL A 116 -4.15 -7.11 18.52
C VAL A 116 -4.79 -6.95 19.89
N ALA A 117 -4.95 -8.03 20.64
CA ALA A 117 -5.51 -7.96 21.99
C ALA A 117 -4.67 -7.08 22.94
N VAL A 118 -3.33 -7.10 22.80
CA VAL A 118 -2.41 -6.24 23.59
C VAL A 118 -2.54 -4.76 23.20
N PHE A 119 -2.81 -4.45 21.93
CA PHE A 119 -3.11 -3.08 21.53
C PHE A 119 -4.36 -2.54 22.21
N TYR A 120 -5.41 -3.36 22.38
CA TYR A 120 -6.62 -2.92 23.07
C TYR A 120 -6.44 -2.78 24.59
N SER A 121 -5.64 -3.64 25.21
CA SER A 121 -5.46 -3.61 26.68
C SER A 121 -4.47 -2.55 27.15
N TRP A 122 -3.33 -2.39 26.46
CA TRP A 122 -2.26 -1.46 26.85
C TRP A 122 -2.14 -0.25 25.91
N GLY A 123 -2.60 -0.38 24.67
CA GLY A 123 -2.47 0.64 23.63
C GLY A 123 -3.59 1.69 23.59
N ALA A 124 -4.49 1.73 24.59
CA ALA A 124 -5.59 2.69 24.63
C ALA A 124 -5.14 4.16 24.45
N GLY A 125 -3.97 4.53 24.99
CA GLY A 125 -3.39 5.85 24.80
C GLY A 125 -3.02 6.16 23.34
N LEU A 126 -2.45 5.18 22.61
CA LEU A 126 -2.14 5.33 21.19
C LEU A 126 -3.42 5.47 20.35
N PHE A 127 -4.47 4.70 20.68
CA PHE A 127 -5.77 4.84 20.03
C PHE A 127 -6.43 6.20 20.28
N LEU A 128 -6.31 6.75 21.50
CA LEU A 128 -6.81 8.09 21.81
C LEU A 128 -6.08 9.17 21.00
N ILE A 129 -4.75 9.11 20.94
CA ILE A 129 -3.95 10.08 20.16
C ILE A 129 -4.27 9.95 18.66
N GLY A 130 -4.34 8.73 18.14
CA GLY A 130 -4.70 8.48 16.74
C GLY A 130 -6.11 8.96 16.40
N GLY A 131 -7.10 8.65 17.26
CA GLY A 131 -8.48 9.09 17.09
C GLY A 131 -8.62 10.61 17.18
N TRP A 132 -7.90 11.25 18.10
CA TRP A 132 -7.85 12.72 18.20
C TRP A 132 -7.24 13.34 16.94
N GLY A 133 -6.14 12.77 16.43
CA GLY A 133 -5.53 13.18 15.17
C GLY A 133 -6.52 13.10 14.00
N LEU A 134 -7.25 11.97 13.87
CA LEU A 134 -8.24 11.79 12.82
C LEU A 134 -9.40 12.81 12.93
N LEU A 135 -9.90 13.09 14.14
CA LEU A 135 -10.92 14.12 14.34
C LEU A 135 -10.43 15.52 13.96
N LEU A 136 -9.19 15.87 14.30
CA LEU A 136 -8.59 17.14 13.87
C LEU A 136 -8.47 17.20 12.34
N THR A 137 -8.04 16.11 11.69
CA THR A 137 -7.97 16.09 10.21
C THR A 137 -9.34 16.27 9.58
N LEU A 138 -10.40 15.67 10.15
CA LEU A 138 -11.77 15.87 9.67
C LEU A 138 -12.18 17.34 9.80
N PHE A 139 -11.91 17.98 10.94
CA PHE A 139 -12.25 19.38 11.15
C PHE A 139 -11.51 20.30 10.16
N VAL A 140 -10.22 20.08 9.95
CA VAL A 140 -9.42 20.81 8.95
C VAL A 140 -10.01 20.65 7.55
N VAL A 141 -10.37 19.44 7.15
CA VAL A 141 -10.99 19.19 5.83
C VAL A 141 -12.35 19.91 5.72
N LEU A 142 -13.16 19.92 6.79
CA LEU A 142 -14.43 20.65 6.80
C LEU A 142 -14.25 22.17 6.70
N GLU A 143 -13.27 22.76 7.39
CA GLU A 143 -12.96 24.19 7.27
C GLU A 143 -12.44 24.54 5.86
N LEU A 144 -11.59 23.70 5.28
CA LEU A 144 -11.09 23.90 3.90
C LEU A 144 -12.22 23.90 2.88
N VAL A 145 -13.18 22.97 3.00
CA VAL A 145 -14.33 22.90 2.09
C VAL A 145 -15.30 24.07 2.31
N ARG A 146 -15.44 24.58 3.55
CA ARG A 146 -16.26 25.77 3.86
C ARG A 146 -15.63 27.08 3.38
N GLY A 147 -14.30 27.18 3.35
CA GLY A 147 -13.59 28.35 2.84
C GLY A 147 -13.65 28.50 1.31
N LEU A 148 -14.17 27.48 0.61
CA LEU A 148 -14.34 27.50 -0.85
C LEU A 148 -15.73 28.01 -1.30
N SER A 149 -16.65 28.30 -0.37
CA SER A 149 -18.02 28.77 -0.63
C SER A 149 -18.22 30.24 -0.29
#